data_AF-A0A352UDE7-F1
#
_entry.id   AF-A0A352UDE7-F1
#
_cell.length_a   1.000
_cell.length_b   1.000
_cell.length_c   1.000
_cell.angle_alpha   90.00
_cell.angle_beta   90.00
_cell.angle_gamma   90.00
#
_symmetry.space_group_name_H-M   'P 1'
#
loop_
_entity.id
_entity.type
_entity.pdbx_description
1 polymer ?
#
loop_
_entity_poly.entity_id
_entity_poly.type
_entity_poly.pdbx_seq_one_letter_code
_entity_poly.pdbx_strand_id
1 'polypeptide(L)'
;YISTLGKEGIPKISEDSVINANYILSQLKGYYDLPYDRSCMHEVVFSARNLKRDHGVSALDVSKRLIDYGIHPPTMYFPLIVEEALMIEPTE
;
A
#
# COMPACT_ATOMS: atom_id res chain seq x y z
N TYR A 1 18.13 17.49 -4.08
CA TYR A 1 17.59 16.22 -4.62
C TYR A 1 18.10 15.96 -6.03
N ILE A 2 17.59 16.65 -7.04
CA ILE A 2 17.95 16.42 -8.45
C ILE A 2 19.46 16.53 -8.70
N SER A 3 20.12 17.59 -8.21
CA SER A 3 21.58 17.73 -8.37
C SER A 3 22.40 16.69 -7.60
N THR A 4 21.84 16.11 -6.52
CA THR A 4 22.51 15.12 -5.68
C THR A 4 22.44 13.73 -6.30
N LEU A 5 21.26 13.35 -6.81
CA LEU A 5 21.04 12.05 -7.45
C LEU A 5 21.53 12.02 -8.90
N GLY A 6 21.48 13.17 -9.58
CA GLY A 6 21.94 13.32 -10.95
C GLY A 6 21.14 12.48 -11.95
N LYS A 7 21.70 12.33 -13.15
CA LYS A 7 21.06 11.67 -14.29
C LYS A 7 20.76 10.19 -14.03
N GLU A 8 21.58 9.52 -13.25
CA GLU A 8 21.48 8.08 -13.00
C GLU A 8 20.61 7.77 -11.78
N GLY A 9 20.67 8.60 -10.73
CA GLY A 9 19.90 8.35 -9.51
C GLY A 9 18.40 8.59 -9.68
N ILE A 10 17.99 9.59 -10.49
CA ILE A 10 16.56 9.92 -10.67
C ILE A 10 15.73 8.79 -11.32
N PRO A 11 16.21 8.10 -12.37
CA PRO A 11 15.55 6.90 -12.86
C PRO A 11 15.58 5.77 -11.82
N LYS A 12 16.71 5.59 -11.12
CA LYS A 12 16.89 4.48 -10.20
C LYS A 12 15.91 4.48 -9.03
N ILE A 13 15.72 5.62 -8.36
CA ILE A 13 14.69 5.78 -7.32
C ILE A 13 13.28 5.47 -7.84
N SER A 14 13.00 5.77 -9.11
CA SER A 14 11.67 5.55 -9.69
C SER A 14 11.44 4.06 -9.90
N GLU A 15 12.47 3.32 -10.31
CA GLU A 15 12.43 1.86 -10.43
C GLU A 15 12.31 1.19 -9.06
N ASP A 16 13.07 1.65 -8.08
CA ASP A 16 13.09 1.09 -6.72
C ASP A 16 11.74 1.27 -6.02
N SER A 17 11.07 2.43 -6.18
CA SER A 17 9.73 2.65 -5.62
C SER A 17 8.67 1.69 -6.19
N VAL A 18 8.74 1.38 -7.49
CA VAL A 18 7.86 0.39 -8.13
C VAL A 18 8.16 -1.01 -7.60
N ILE A 19 9.43 -1.38 -7.42
CA ILE A 19 9.82 -2.68 -6.89
C ILE A 19 9.34 -2.85 -5.45
N ASN A 20 9.51 -1.84 -4.59
CA ASN A 20 9.08 -1.90 -3.20
C ASN A 20 7.55 -2.06 -3.07
N ALA A 21 6.77 -1.32 -3.87
CA ALA A 21 5.31 -1.44 -3.88
C ALA A 21 4.85 -2.83 -4.31
N ASN A 22 5.45 -3.38 -5.38
CA ASN A 22 5.13 -4.74 -5.83
C ASN A 22 5.64 -5.82 -4.87
N TYR A 23 6.71 -5.56 -4.10
CA TYR A 23 7.14 -6.44 -3.02
C TYR A 23 6.08 -6.52 -1.92
N ILE A 24 5.57 -5.37 -1.44
CA ILE A 24 4.46 -5.33 -0.47
C ILE A 24 3.22 -6.03 -1.05
N LEU A 25 2.90 -5.80 -2.33
CA LEU A 25 1.82 -6.50 -3.02
C LEU A 25 1.98 -8.02 -2.86
N SER A 26 3.16 -8.55 -3.19
CA SER A 26 3.44 -9.98 -3.14
C SER A 26 3.33 -10.57 -1.73
N GLN A 27 3.76 -9.83 -0.70
CA GLN A 27 3.76 -10.29 0.69
C GLN A 27 2.36 -10.30 1.31
N LEU A 28 1.51 -9.33 0.95
CA LEU A 28 0.17 -9.18 1.51
C LEU A 28 -0.93 -9.84 0.66
N LYS A 29 -0.58 -10.35 -0.53
CA LYS A 29 -1.49 -11.09 -1.39
C LYS A 29 -2.05 -12.31 -0.65
N GLY A 30 -3.38 -12.41 -0.60
CA GLY A 30 -4.10 -13.48 0.10
C GLY A 30 -4.50 -13.16 1.55
N TYR A 31 -3.92 -12.12 2.18
CA TYR A 31 -4.36 -11.64 3.50
C TYR A 31 -5.46 -10.57 3.39
N TYR A 32 -5.36 -9.72 2.38
CA TYR A 32 -6.38 -8.71 2.05
C TYR A 32 -7.02 -9.02 0.70
N ASP A 33 -8.21 -8.45 0.50
CA ASP A 33 -8.81 -8.43 -0.82
C ASP A 33 -7.98 -7.52 -1.73
N LEU A 34 -7.74 -7.97 -2.96
CA LEU A 34 -6.97 -7.23 -3.97
C LEU A 34 -7.91 -6.88 -5.14
N PRO A 35 -8.48 -5.66 -5.17
CA PRO A 35 -9.44 -5.26 -6.20
C PRO A 35 -8.86 -5.31 -7.62
N TYR A 36 -7.54 -5.13 -7.74
CA TYR A 36 -6.81 -5.16 -9.01
C TYR A 36 -5.61 -6.11 -8.88
N ASP A 37 -5.80 -7.39 -9.23
CA ASP A 37 -4.71 -8.38 -9.21
C ASP A 37 -3.80 -8.24 -10.44
N ARG A 38 -2.93 -7.23 -10.39
CA ARG A 38 -1.91 -6.92 -11.40
C ARG A 38 -0.72 -6.24 -10.74
N SER A 39 0.42 -6.18 -11.43
CA SER A 39 1.53 -5.34 -11.00
C SER A 39 1.08 -3.88 -10.89
N CYS A 40 1.54 -3.20 -9.85
CA CYS A 40 1.25 -1.79 -9.58
C CYS A 40 2.45 -0.90 -9.93
N MET A 41 2.26 0.42 -9.87
CA MET A 41 3.36 1.38 -9.96
C MET A 41 3.95 1.60 -8.55
N HIS A 42 4.10 2.85 -8.09
CA HIS A 42 4.72 3.19 -6.80
C HIS A 42 3.83 2.91 -5.57
N GLU A 43 2.57 2.53 -5.77
CA GLU A 43 1.62 2.27 -4.67
C GLU A 43 0.72 1.07 -4.98
N VAL A 44 0.19 0.44 -3.93
CA VAL A 44 -0.77 -0.67 -4.01
C VAL A 44 -2.00 -0.38 -3.15
N VAL A 45 -3.19 -0.70 -3.67
CA VAL A 45 -4.46 -0.56 -2.95
C VAL A 45 -4.99 -1.94 -2.58
N PHE A 46 -5.12 -2.18 -1.28
CA PHE A 46 -5.82 -3.32 -0.71
C PHE A 46 -7.20 -2.93 -0.22
N SER A 47 -8.09 -3.91 -0.06
CA SER A 47 -9.38 -3.74 0.60
C SER A 47 -9.51 -4.64 1.82
N ALA A 48 -9.89 -4.07 2.94
CA ALA A 48 -10.26 -4.79 4.15
C ALA A 48 -11.73 -5.26 4.15
N ARG A 49 -12.45 -5.22 3.01
CA ARG A 49 -13.88 -5.57 2.93
C ARG A 49 -14.19 -6.97 3.45
N ASN A 50 -13.32 -7.95 3.19
CA ASN A 50 -13.51 -9.32 3.69
C ASN A 50 -13.31 -9.39 5.20
N LEU A 51 -12.33 -8.67 5.76
CA LEU A 51 -12.16 -8.55 7.21
C LEU A 51 -13.38 -7.89 7.86
N LYS A 52 -13.95 -6.88 7.22
CA LYS A 52 -15.14 -6.19 7.72
C LYS A 52 -16.36 -7.09 7.71
N ARG A 53 -16.58 -7.81 6.60
CA ARG A 53 -17.70 -8.73 6.43
C ARG A 53 -17.62 -9.92 7.39
N ASP A 54 -16.45 -10.55 7.50
CA ASP A 54 -16.29 -11.84 8.16
C ASP A 54 -15.98 -11.69 9.66
N HIS A 55 -15.39 -10.57 10.07
CA HIS A 55 -14.92 -10.35 11.45
C HIS A 55 -15.33 -9.00 12.05
N GLY A 56 -16.04 -8.14 11.31
CA GLY A 56 -16.40 -6.81 11.78
C GLY A 56 -15.25 -5.79 11.80
N VAL A 57 -14.04 -6.19 11.38
CA VAL A 57 -12.80 -5.41 11.41
C VAL A 57 -12.72 -4.48 10.20
N SER A 58 -12.77 -3.17 10.42
CA SER A 58 -12.67 -2.15 9.37
C SER A 58 -11.24 -1.79 9.00
N ALA A 59 -11.06 -1.08 7.89
CA ALA A 59 -9.80 -0.43 7.53
C ALA A 59 -9.32 0.53 8.63
N LEU A 60 -10.23 1.22 9.33
CA LEU A 60 -9.89 2.04 10.48
C LEU A 60 -9.30 1.20 11.62
N ASP A 61 -9.88 0.04 11.92
CA ASP A 61 -9.39 -0.84 12.99
C ASP A 61 -7.98 -1.37 12.66
N VAL A 62 -7.75 -1.78 11.41
CA VAL A 62 -6.42 -2.17 10.91
C VAL A 62 -5.43 -1.01 11.06
N SER A 63 -5.81 0.18 10.62
CA SER A 63 -4.99 1.39 10.75
C SER A 63 -4.65 1.70 12.20
N LYS A 64 -5.62 1.65 13.12
CA LYS A 64 -5.33 1.87 14.55
C LYS A 64 -4.42 0.78 15.12
N ARG A 65 -4.58 -0.48 14.70
CA ARG A 65 -3.71 -1.56 15.14
C ARG A 65 -2.27 -1.41 14.63
N LEU A 66 -2.05 -0.86 13.44
CA LEU A 66 -0.70 -0.55 12.93
C LEU A 66 0.07 0.43 13.85
N ILE A 67 -0.64 1.36 14.48
CA ILE A 67 -0.04 2.31 15.44
C ILE A 67 0.55 1.58 16.65
N ASP A 68 -0.11 0.52 17.12
CA ASP A 68 0.41 -0.30 18.23
C ASP A 68 1.72 -1.02 17.86
N TYR A 69 1.96 -1.24 16.57
CA TYR A 69 3.22 -1.76 16.03
C TYR A 69 4.23 -0.65 15.68
N GLY A 70 3.94 0.61 16.00
CA GLY A 70 4.80 1.75 15.68
C GLY A 70 4.78 2.18 14.22
N ILE A 71 3.77 1.77 13.45
CA ILE A 71 3.63 2.08 12.03
C ILE A 71 2.55 3.15 11.85
N HIS A 72 2.92 4.27 11.21
CA HIS A 72 1.91 5.26 10.80
C HIS A 72 0.99 4.64 9.75
N PRO A 73 -0.34 4.76 9.88
CA PRO A 73 -1.25 4.15 8.93
C PRO A 73 -1.07 4.67 7.50
N PRO A 74 -1.32 3.83 6.49
CA PRO A 74 -1.36 4.27 5.10
C PRO A 74 -2.57 5.18 4.83
N THR A 75 -2.68 5.68 3.60
CA THR A 75 -3.91 6.34 3.15
C THR A 75 -5.07 5.35 3.23
N MET A 76 -6.18 5.77 3.82
CA MET A 76 -7.34 4.91 4.07
C MET A 76 -8.61 5.50 3.49
N TYR A 77 -9.57 4.66 3.11
CA TYR A 77 -10.83 5.03 2.45
C TYR A 77 -10.67 5.82 1.16
N PHE A 78 -9.51 5.71 0.52
CA PHE A 78 -9.23 6.23 -0.80
C PHE A 78 -8.44 5.19 -1.61
N PRO A 79 -8.74 5.00 -2.91
CA PRO A 79 -9.80 5.66 -3.69
C PRO A 79 -11.21 5.19 -3.29
N LEU A 80 -12.22 6.08 -3.43
CA LEU A 80 -13.60 5.82 -3.00
C LEU A 80 -14.29 4.65 -3.72
N ILE A 81 -13.75 4.22 -4.87
CA ILE A 81 -14.26 3.06 -5.63
C ILE A 81 -13.83 1.71 -5.01
N VAL A 82 -12.98 1.74 -3.99
CA VAL A 82 -12.55 0.56 -3.23
C VAL A 82 -13.08 0.70 -1.80
N GLU A 83 -14.04 -0.15 -1.43
CA GLU A 83 -14.55 -0.20 -0.06
C GLU A 83 -13.46 -0.64 0.92
N GLU A 84 -13.42 -0.04 2.11
CA GLU A 84 -12.42 -0.35 3.14
C GLU A 84 -10.98 -0.31 2.61
N ALA A 85 -10.67 0.67 1.74
CA ALA A 85 -9.37 0.82 1.10
C ALA A 85 -8.24 1.11 2.08
N LEU A 86 -7.09 0.47 1.83
CA LEU A 86 -5.78 0.73 2.42
C LEU A 86 -4.77 0.88 1.27
N MET A 87 -4.32 2.11 1.02
CA MET A 87 -3.42 2.47 -0.09
C MET A 87 -2.02 2.75 0.43
N ILE A 88 -1.09 1.85 0.09
CA ILE A 88 0.28 1.80 0.62
C ILE A 88 1.26 2.22 -0.46
N GLU A 89 2.04 3.27 -0.19
CA GLU A 89 3.15 3.76 -1.01
C GLU A 89 4.44 3.71 -0.18
N PRO A 90 5.33 2.74 -0.42
CA PRO A 90 6.56 2.60 0.38
C PRO A 90 7.72 3.48 -0.05
N THR A 91 7.61 4.19 -1.19
CA THR A 91 8.71 4.90 -1.88
C THR A 91 9.89 3.98 -2.26
N GLU A 92 10.99 4.55 -2.77
CA GLU A 92 12.24 3.85 -3.11
C GLU A 92 13.00 3.28 -1.91
#